data_AF-A0A3C0SNG6-F1
#
_entry.id   AF-A0A3C0SNG6-F1
#
_cell.length_a   1.000
_cell.length_b   1.000
_cell.length_c   1.000
_cell.angle_alpha   90.00
_cell.angle_beta   90.00
_cell.angle_gamma   90.00
#
_symmetry.space_group_name_H-M   'P 1'
#
loop_
_entity.id
_entity.type
_entity.pdbx_description
1 polymer ?
#
loop_
_entity_poly.entity_id
_entity_poly.type
_entity_poly.pdbx_seq_one_letter_code
_entity_poly.pdbx_strand_id
1 'polypeptide(L)'
;MFLLSDAIRASESEAYRKIKCVEDNTTLKKLICNLKSKDFKNNSLWFNAGDVNNDITRLAYLEENKILLNQRELFIEKVYLYSNDNLYDDLIILQAKTDKIEYCNINGE
;
A
#
# COMPACT_ATOMS: atom_id res chain seq x y z
N MET A 1 1.60 18.12 -4.46
CA MET A 1 1.57 18.20 -2.99
C MET A 1 0.34 17.41 -2.58
N PHE A 2 0.40 16.48 -1.62
CA PHE A 2 -0.62 15.43 -1.34
C PHE A 2 -0.55 14.15 -2.21
N LEU A 3 0.65 13.68 -2.59
CA LEU A 3 0.80 12.48 -3.43
C LEU A 3 0.12 11.23 -2.85
N LEU A 4 0.19 11.06 -1.51
CA LEU A 4 -0.43 9.93 -0.82
C LEU A 4 -1.97 10.05 -0.81
N SER A 5 -2.52 11.18 -0.35
CA SER A 5 -3.96 11.49 -0.48
C SER A 5 -4.49 11.29 -1.90
N ASP A 6 -3.76 11.77 -2.92
CA ASP A 6 -4.16 11.61 -4.32
C ASP A 6 -4.22 10.14 -4.73
N ALA A 7 -3.24 9.33 -4.30
CA ALA A 7 -3.23 7.90 -4.58
C ALA A 7 -4.38 7.17 -3.86
N ILE A 8 -4.67 7.55 -2.60
CA ILE A 8 -5.80 7.00 -1.83
C ILE A 8 -7.12 7.35 -2.52
N ARG A 9 -7.37 8.63 -2.82
CA ARG A 9 -8.63 9.12 -3.41
C ARG A 9 -8.88 8.60 -4.82
N ALA A 10 -7.82 8.37 -5.59
CA ALA A 10 -7.93 7.75 -6.91
C ALA A 10 -8.27 6.24 -6.84
N SER A 11 -8.05 5.61 -5.68
CA SER A 11 -8.31 4.19 -5.46
C SER A 11 -9.68 3.95 -4.83
N GLU A 12 -10.02 4.77 -3.83
CA GLU A 12 -11.28 4.75 -3.08
C GLU A 12 -11.61 6.20 -2.66
N SER A 13 -12.53 6.83 -3.38
CA SER A 13 -12.88 8.24 -3.15
C SER A 13 -13.63 8.45 -1.84
N GLU A 14 -14.34 7.43 -1.33
CA GLU A 14 -15.04 7.51 -0.06
C GLU A 14 -14.11 7.48 1.16
N ALA A 15 -12.79 7.26 0.97
CA ALA A 15 -11.80 7.32 2.04
C ALA A 15 -11.47 8.77 2.45
N TYR A 16 -11.95 9.77 1.72
CA TYR A 16 -11.74 11.17 2.06
C TYR A 16 -12.59 11.59 3.27
N ARG A 17 -11.91 11.99 4.36
CA ARG A 17 -12.47 12.36 5.67
C ARG A 17 -13.31 11.25 6.33
N LYS A 18 -13.16 10.01 5.88
CA LYS A 18 -13.89 8.84 6.40
C LYS A 18 -13.03 7.59 6.27
N ILE A 19 -12.95 6.79 7.33
CA ILE A 19 -12.21 5.52 7.28
C ILE A 19 -12.98 4.52 6.42
N LYS A 20 -12.29 3.88 5.48
CA LYS A 20 -12.82 2.79 4.67
C LYS A 20 -12.02 1.52 4.91
N CYS A 21 -12.73 0.41 5.10
CA CYS A 21 -12.19 -0.94 5.10
C CYS A 21 -12.74 -1.66 3.88
N VAL A 22 -11.86 -2.14 3.01
CA VAL A 22 -12.24 -2.84 1.78
C VAL A 22 -11.56 -4.20 1.73
N GLU A 23 -12.26 -5.17 1.15
CA GLU A 23 -11.84 -6.58 1.03
C GLU A 23 -11.79 -7.03 -0.44
N ASP A 24 -11.97 -6.09 -1.37
CA ASP A 24 -12.03 -6.38 -2.80
C ASP A 24 -10.68 -6.16 -3.50
N ASN A 25 -10.39 -7.04 -4.46
CA ASN A 25 -9.12 -7.04 -5.19
C ASN A 25 -8.96 -5.82 -6.10
N THR A 26 -10.07 -5.20 -6.52
CA THR A 26 -10.04 -4.07 -7.44
C THR A 26 -9.46 -2.84 -6.75
N THR A 27 -9.89 -2.57 -5.52
CA THR A 27 -9.40 -1.43 -4.74
C THR A 27 -7.93 -1.59 -4.38
N LEU A 28 -7.50 -2.79 -3.96
CA LEU A 28 -6.08 -3.06 -3.70
C LEU A 28 -5.23 -2.85 -4.96
N LYS A 29 -5.64 -3.41 -6.11
CA LYS A 29 -4.91 -3.23 -7.37
C LYS A 29 -4.78 -1.75 -7.73
N LYS A 30 -5.89 -1.00 -7.67
CA LYS A 30 -5.89 0.46 -7.92
C LYS A 30 -4.94 1.18 -6.99
N LEU A 31 -4.98 0.87 -5.69
CA LEU A 31 -4.11 1.47 -4.68
C LEU A 31 -2.64 1.29 -5.01
N ILE A 32 -2.21 0.06 -5.24
CA ILE A 32 -0.81 -0.23 -5.51
C ILE A 32 -0.35 0.41 -6.83
N CYS A 33 -1.17 0.34 -7.89
CA CYS A 33 -0.88 1.00 -9.16
C CYS A 33 -0.79 2.52 -9.01
N ASN A 34 -1.70 3.13 -8.26
CA ASN A 34 -1.73 4.57 -8.03
C ASN A 34 -0.51 5.01 -7.22
N LEU A 35 -0.15 4.31 -6.13
CA LEU A 35 1.07 4.58 -5.37
C LEU A 35 2.31 4.51 -6.26
N LYS A 36 2.47 3.44 -7.04
CA LYS A 36 3.62 3.28 -7.94
C LYS A 36 3.70 4.37 -9.03
N SER A 37 2.56 4.93 -9.45
CA SER A 37 2.52 5.98 -10.47
C SER A 37 2.95 7.37 -9.96
N LYS A 38 3.02 7.56 -8.63
CA LYS A 38 3.42 8.83 -8.03
C LYS A 38 4.94 8.90 -7.91
N ASP A 39 5.51 10.05 -8.25
CA ASP A 39 6.92 10.36 -8.04
C ASP A 39 7.15 10.80 -6.57
N PHE A 40 7.21 9.82 -5.68
CA PHE A 40 7.62 10.04 -4.29
C PHE A 40 9.12 10.32 -4.24
N LYS A 41 9.51 11.59 -4.35
CA LYS A 41 10.91 12.02 -4.29
C LYS A 41 11.58 11.50 -3.01
N ASN A 42 12.85 11.11 -3.12
CA ASN A 42 13.77 10.75 -2.03
C ASN A 42 13.26 9.60 -1.12
N ASN A 43 12.64 8.54 -1.68
CA ASN A 43 12.13 7.42 -0.88
C ASN A 43 11.21 7.86 0.27
N SER A 44 10.37 8.86 0.05
CA SER A 44 9.50 9.44 1.08
C SER A 44 8.34 8.54 1.52
N LEU A 45 8.23 7.33 0.96
CA LEU A 45 7.22 6.35 1.36
C LEU A 45 7.89 5.20 2.12
N TRP A 46 7.57 5.13 3.40
CA TRP A 46 8.02 4.08 4.31
C TRP A 46 6.83 3.21 4.72
N PHE A 47 7.14 1.99 5.15
CA PHE A 47 6.17 1.13 5.81
C PHE A 47 6.69 0.69 7.17
N ASN A 48 5.78 0.36 8.07
CA ASN A 48 6.09 -0.17 9.38
C ASN A 48 5.28 -1.47 9.57
N ALA A 49 5.93 -2.51 10.09
CA ALA A 49 5.33 -3.82 10.34
C ALA A 49 5.19 -4.16 11.84
N GLY A 50 5.44 -3.21 12.74
CA GLY A 50 5.42 -3.35 14.20
C GLY A 50 6.79 -3.13 14.86
N ASP A 51 7.88 -3.23 14.09
CA ASP A 51 9.23 -3.29 14.65
C ASP A 51 10.04 -2.01 14.35
N VAL A 52 10.12 -1.65 13.07
CA VAL A 52 10.89 -0.51 12.57
C VAL A 52 10.28 0.02 11.27
N ASN A 53 10.55 1.29 10.97
CA ASN A 53 10.25 1.88 9.66
C ASN A 53 11.21 1.32 8.61
N ASN A 54 10.68 0.89 7.48
CA ASN A 54 11.43 0.29 6.38
C ASN A 54 11.19 1.06 5.08
N ASP A 55 12.24 1.16 4.27
CA ASP A 55 12.17 1.70 2.92
C ASP A 55 11.36 0.78 1.99
N ILE A 56 10.50 1.39 1.16
CA ILE A 56 9.87 0.69 0.05
C ILE A 56 10.79 0.81 -1.17
N THR A 57 11.51 -0.26 -1.49
CA THR A 57 12.36 -0.36 -2.68
C THR A 57 11.65 -1.00 -3.85
N ARG A 58 10.66 -1.85 -3.60
CA ARG A 58 9.80 -2.46 -4.63
C ARG A 58 8.36 -2.52 -4.13
N LEU A 59 7.41 -2.10 -4.97
CA LEU A 59 5.99 -2.21 -4.71
C LEU A 59 5.27 -2.59 -6.00
N ALA A 60 4.56 -3.71 -6.01
CA ALA A 60 3.77 -4.14 -7.15
C ALA A 60 2.54 -4.94 -6.71
N TYR A 61 1.45 -4.79 -7.44
CA TYR A 61 0.32 -5.71 -7.37
C TYR A 61 0.67 -6.94 -8.21
N LEU A 62 0.38 -8.12 -7.69
CA LEU A 62 0.55 -9.39 -8.39
C LEU A 62 -0.81 -9.86 -8.90
N GLU A 63 -1.41 -10.86 -8.27
CA GLU A 63 -2.73 -11.40 -8.56
C GLU A 63 -3.43 -11.82 -7.26
N GLU A 64 -4.74 -12.08 -7.29
CA GLU A 64 -5.49 -12.66 -6.15
C GLU A 64 -5.19 -12.03 -4.77
N ASN A 65 -5.23 -10.70 -4.65
CA ASN A 65 -4.89 -9.95 -3.44
C ASN A 65 -3.45 -10.03 -2.95
N LYS A 66 -2.54 -10.51 -3.80
CA LYS A 66 -1.13 -10.53 -3.49
C LYS A 66 -0.43 -9.26 -3.95
N ILE A 67 0.52 -8.81 -3.12
CA ILE A 67 1.42 -7.72 -3.45
C ILE A 67 2.87 -8.18 -3.25
N LEU A 68 3.76 -7.63 -4.06
CA LEU A 68 5.18 -7.64 -3.80
C LEU A 68 5.53 -6.37 -3.02
N LEU A 69 6.02 -6.54 -1.80
CA LEU A 69 6.60 -5.47 -0.98
C LEU A 69 8.07 -5.80 -0.73
N ASN A 70 8.97 -5.04 -1.34
CA ASN A 70 10.40 -5.31 -1.41
C ASN A 70 10.68 -6.71 -1.99
N GLN A 71 11.03 -7.66 -1.12
CA GLN A 71 11.33 -9.06 -1.47
C GLN A 71 10.29 -10.04 -0.88
N ARG A 72 9.18 -9.51 -0.36
CA ARG A 72 8.14 -10.31 0.31
C ARG A 72 6.86 -10.31 -0.53
N GLU A 73 6.32 -11.50 -0.75
CA GLU A 73 4.98 -11.67 -1.28
C GLU A 73 4.00 -11.71 -0.10
N LEU A 74 3.02 -10.79 -0.12
CA LEU A 74 2.04 -10.66 0.95
C LEU A 74 0.65 -10.84 0.37
N PHE A 75 -0.13 -11.77 0.93
CA PHE A 75 -1.55 -11.88 0.66
C PHE A 75 -2.31 -10.91 1.57
N ILE A 76 -3.03 -9.95 0.99
CA ILE A 76 -3.76 -8.91 1.73
C ILE A 76 -5.22 -9.30 1.90
N GLU A 77 -5.71 -9.32 3.14
CA GLU A 77 -7.12 -9.60 3.44
C GLU A 77 -7.97 -8.34 3.40
N LYS A 78 -7.44 -7.27 4.01
CA LYS A 78 -8.17 -6.01 4.17
C LYS A 78 -7.24 -4.84 3.93
N VAL A 79 -7.79 -3.81 3.32
CA VAL A 79 -7.14 -2.52 3.13
C VAL A 79 -7.94 -1.49 3.90
N TYR A 80 -7.27 -0.78 4.81
CA TYR A 80 -7.83 0.37 5.49
C TYR A 80 -7.26 1.64 4.90
N LEU A 81 -8.14 2.56 4.52
CA LEU A 81 -7.80 3.80 3.84
C LEU A 81 -8.42 4.99 4.57
N TYR A 82 -7.64 6.04 4.70
CA TYR A 82 -8.11 7.35 5.14
C TYR A 82 -7.23 8.44 4.53
N SER A 83 -7.85 9.51 4.04
CA SER A 83 -7.14 10.73 3.65
C SER A 83 -7.95 11.96 4.00
N ASN A 84 -7.30 13.12 4.15
CA ASN A 84 -8.00 14.39 4.34
C ASN A 84 -7.16 15.54 3.72
N ASP A 85 -7.44 16.79 4.11
CA ASP A 85 -6.70 17.97 3.61
C ASP A 85 -5.34 18.16 4.31
N ASN A 86 -5.09 17.41 5.37
CA ASN A 86 -3.86 17.39 6.12
C ASN A 86 -3.00 16.19 5.70
N LEU A 87 -1.88 16.50 5.06
CA LEU A 87 -0.91 15.53 4.55
C LEU A 87 -0.27 14.63 5.63
N TYR A 88 -0.44 14.95 6.93
CA TYR A 88 0.02 14.10 8.03
C TYR A 88 -1.00 13.06 8.50
N ASP A 89 -2.27 13.19 8.09
CA ASP A 89 -3.32 12.30 8.56
C ASP A 89 -3.62 11.17 7.56
N ASP A 90 -3.05 11.23 6.35
CA ASP A 90 -3.20 10.18 5.34
C ASP A 90 -2.68 8.84 5.86
N LEU A 91 -3.51 7.79 5.78
CA LEU A 91 -3.22 6.48 6.35
C LEU A 91 -3.62 5.35 5.42
N ILE A 92 -2.70 4.39 5.27
CA ILE A 92 -2.92 3.10 4.63
C ILE A 92 -2.51 2.01 5.62
N ILE A 93 -3.41 1.07 5.91
CA ILE A 93 -3.07 -0.17 6.62
C ILE A 93 -3.43 -1.34 5.73
N LEU A 94 -2.45 -2.21 5.50
CA LEU A 94 -2.63 -3.47 4.79
C LEU A 94 -2.62 -4.60 5.80
N GLN A 95 -3.77 -5.25 5.99
CA GLN A 95 -3.84 -6.45 6.81
C GLN A 95 -3.43 -7.65 5.97
N ALA A 96 -2.24 -8.20 6.22
CA ALA A 96 -1.74 -9.38 5.52
C ALA A 96 -2.06 -10.68 6.28
N LYS A 97 -2.31 -11.76 5.53
CA LYS A 97 -2.30 -13.12 6.08
C LYS A 97 -0.89 -13.52 6.48
N THR A 98 -0.70 -13.82 7.76
CA THR A 98 0.61 -14.19 8.31
C THR A 98 0.97 -15.65 8.06
N ASP A 99 -0.02 -16.51 7.83
CA ASP A 99 0.14 -17.93 7.48
C ASP A 99 0.61 -18.17 6.03
N LYS A 100 0.57 -17.13 5.18
CA LYS A 100 0.89 -17.20 3.74
C LYS A 100 2.01 -16.25 3.30
N ILE A 101 2.89 -15.84 4.21
CA ILE A 101 4.02 -14.99 3.84
C ILE A 101 5.08 -15.87 3.18
N GLU A 102 5.23 -15.71 1.87
CA GLU A 102 6.29 -16.35 1.09
C GLU A 102 7.47 -15.39 0.91
N TYR A 103 8.67 -15.88 1.18
CA TYR A 103 9.91 -15.14 0.98
C TYR A 103 10.45 -15.45 -0.41
N CYS A 104 10.33 -14.49 -1.32
CA CYS A 104 10.93 -14.61 -2.64
C CYS A 104 12.37 -14.08 -2.57
N ASN A 105 13.36 -14.98 -2.63
CA ASN A 105 14.74 -14.59 -2.93
C ASN A 105 14.81 -14.15 -4.40
N ILE A 106 14.47 -12.88 -4.65
CA ILE A 106 14.70 -12.27 -5.96
C ILE A 106 16.20 -11.94 -6.04
N ASN A 107 17.00 -12.95 -6.37
CA ASN A 107 18.39 -12.75 -6.77
C ASN A 107 18.38 -11.78 -7.96
N GLY A 108 19.04 -10.64 -7.81
CA GLY A 108 18.98 -9.52 -8.74
C GLY A 108 19.26 -9.93 -10.18
N GLU A 109 18.29 -9.64 -11.04
CA GLU A 109 18.54 -8.99 -12.32
C GLU A 109 18.36 -7.48 -12.16
#